data_AF-A0A7J7P3A0-F1
#
_entry.id   AF-A0A7J7P3A0-F1
#
_cell.length_a   1.000
_cell.length_b   1.000
_cell.length_c   1.000
_cell.angle_alpha   90.00
_cell.angle_beta   90.00
_cell.angle_gamma   90.00
#
_symmetry.space_group_name_H-M   'P 1'
#
loop_
_entity.id
_entity.type
_entity.pdbx_description
1 polymer ?
#
loop_
_entity_poly.entity_id
_entity_poly.type
_entity_poly.pdbx_seq_one_letter_code
_entity_poly.pdbx_strand_id
1 'polypeptide(L)'
;MAVTHADLSPGPRPSDIGSKTGAFLMILSILCGLCSFVLCLIAETTRSMATWVQLRIGGEVRYECIYSGSGKIPLFCAVGAFFSLAIAMVMEHAFLLVAINKATPPALLAWNQDDSPPSKALTWRAGFFFVTTWICFAVGEVLLMIGLGVESGHLKKWARPRPTCLVVRQGLFLAAGVFGLTTVFLASGLYFTALGAQQLQRDEEHVRQEVLNTSALFASPPRSPRNQVVLNLREHISQEQQHQPQRADHNLVLVINTSKLQSA
;
A
#
# COMPACT_ATOMS: atom_id res chain seq x y z
N MET A 1 -16.88 7.05 -37.99
CA MET A 1 -16.55 7.31 -36.57
C MET A 1 -15.06 7.63 -36.55
N ALA A 2 -14.71 8.91 -36.42
CA ALA A 2 -13.30 9.33 -36.45
C ALA A 2 -12.72 9.11 -35.04
N VAL A 3 -11.78 8.18 -34.92
CA VAL A 3 -10.98 8.00 -33.71
C VAL A 3 -10.12 9.26 -33.58
N THR A 4 -10.36 10.06 -32.54
CA THR A 4 -9.59 11.29 -32.32
C THR A 4 -8.33 10.97 -31.54
N HIS A 5 -7.28 11.78 -31.68
CA HIS A 5 -6.00 11.59 -30.99
C HIS A 5 -6.13 11.58 -29.45
N ALA A 6 -7.26 12.06 -28.91
CA ALA A 6 -7.63 11.97 -27.50
C ALA A 6 -7.99 10.54 -27.06
N ASP A 7 -8.59 9.72 -27.94
CA ASP A 7 -8.97 8.32 -27.65
C ASP A 7 -7.76 7.38 -27.63
N LEU A 8 -6.65 7.78 -28.25
CA LEU A 8 -5.39 7.03 -28.26
C LEU A 8 -4.43 7.47 -27.14
N SER A 9 -4.74 8.55 -26.41
CA SER A 9 -3.92 8.92 -25.26
C SER A 9 -4.11 7.86 -24.17
N PRO A 10 -3.04 7.18 -23.72
CA PRO A 10 -3.14 6.33 -22.54
C PRO A 10 -3.50 7.24 -21.37
N GLY A 11 -4.79 7.34 -21.05
CA GLY A 11 -5.23 8.04 -19.87
C GLY A 11 -4.54 7.39 -18.66
N PRO A 12 -3.83 8.14 -17.81
CA PRO A 12 -3.19 7.59 -16.63
C PRO A 12 -4.31 7.07 -15.74
N ARG A 13 -4.48 5.75 -15.68
CA ARG A 13 -5.20 5.09 -14.60
C ARG A 13 -4.13 4.70 -13.58
N PRO A 14 -3.81 5.60 -12.62
CA PRO A 14 -2.84 5.25 -11.60
C PRO A 14 -3.36 4.05 -10.84
N SER A 15 -2.51 3.03 -10.70
CA SER A 15 -2.75 1.98 -9.71
C SER A 15 -2.64 2.62 -8.35
N ASP A 16 -3.77 2.71 -7.66
CA ASP A 16 -3.86 3.47 -6.44
C ASP A 16 -3.34 2.60 -5.27
N ILE A 17 -2.01 2.41 -5.19
CA ILE A 17 -1.35 1.75 -4.04
C ILE A 17 -1.70 2.55 -2.78
N GLY A 18 -1.86 3.87 -2.90
CA GLY A 18 -2.33 4.78 -1.85
C GLY A 18 -3.84 4.77 -1.56
N SER A 19 -4.59 3.80 -2.10
CA SER A 19 -6.02 3.67 -1.83
C SER A 19 -6.31 3.36 -0.36
N LYS A 20 -7.49 3.76 0.12
CA LYS A 20 -8.04 3.40 1.44
C LYS A 20 -7.95 1.89 1.72
N THR A 21 -8.04 1.06 0.68
CA THR A 21 -7.85 -0.39 0.77
C THR A 21 -6.41 -0.78 1.13
N GLY A 22 -5.40 -0.19 0.50
CA GLY A 22 -3.99 -0.49 0.81
C GLY A 22 -3.63 -0.14 2.25
N ALA A 23 -4.06 1.05 2.70
CA ALA A 23 -3.87 1.48 4.08
C ALA A 23 -4.60 0.57 5.10
N PHE A 24 -5.81 0.13 4.77
CA PHE A 24 -6.56 -0.81 5.61
C PHE A 24 -5.85 -2.17 5.73
N LEU A 25 -5.38 -2.74 4.60
CA LEU A 25 -4.67 -4.01 4.59
C LEU A 25 -3.36 -3.97 5.38
N MET A 26 -2.65 -2.84 5.31
CA MET A 26 -1.46 -2.58 6.11
C MET A 26 -1.74 -2.55 7.61
N ILE A 27 -2.78 -1.83 8.04
CA ILE A 27 -3.17 -1.80 9.45
C ILE A 27 -3.57 -3.21 9.91
N LEU A 28 -4.32 -3.93 9.07
CA LEU A 28 -4.73 -5.30 9.35
C LEU A 28 -3.52 -6.24 9.46
N SER A 29 -2.51 -6.13 8.58
CA SER A 29 -1.31 -6.97 8.63
C SER A 29 -0.50 -6.71 9.89
N ILE A 30 -0.35 -5.44 10.31
CA ILE A 30 0.30 -5.06 11.58
C ILE A 30 -0.44 -5.68 12.78
N LEU A 31 -1.77 -5.57 12.82
CA LEU A 31 -2.57 -6.18 13.88
C LEU A 31 -2.44 -7.71 13.90
N CYS A 32 -2.50 -8.37 12.75
CA CYS A 32 -2.27 -9.81 12.63
C CYS A 32 -0.86 -10.22 13.09
N GLY A 33 0.17 -9.42 12.78
CA GLY A 33 1.54 -9.63 13.25
C GLY A 33 1.69 -9.50 14.75
N LEU A 34 1.09 -8.47 15.35
CA LEU A 34 1.07 -8.27 16.80
C LEU A 34 0.31 -9.40 17.51
N CYS A 35 -0.85 -9.79 16.99
CA CYS A 35 -1.61 -10.93 17.52
C CYS A 35 -0.78 -12.22 17.43
N SER A 36 -0.12 -12.48 16.30
CA SER A 36 0.77 -13.63 16.14
C SER A 36 1.92 -13.61 17.16
N PHE A 37 2.56 -12.47 17.38
CA PHE A 37 3.60 -12.30 18.39
C PHE A 37 3.09 -12.60 19.82
N VAL A 38 1.92 -12.06 20.19
CA VAL A 38 1.31 -12.33 21.51
C VAL A 38 0.97 -13.82 21.67
N LEU A 39 0.43 -14.46 20.62
CA LEU A 39 0.18 -15.91 20.63
C LEU A 39 1.48 -16.70 20.81
N CYS A 40 2.58 -16.30 20.16
CA CYS A 40 3.90 -16.88 20.37
C CYS A 40 4.40 -16.71 21.81
N LEU A 41 4.16 -15.56 22.46
CA LEU A 41 4.50 -15.36 23.88
C LEU A 41 3.68 -16.28 24.80
N ILE A 42 2.38 -16.42 24.53
CA ILE A 42 1.51 -17.34 25.27
C ILE A 42 1.99 -18.78 25.06
N ALA A 43 2.33 -19.17 23.84
CA ALA A 43 2.89 -20.49 23.54
C ALA A 43 4.22 -20.73 24.28
N GLU A 44 5.09 -19.72 24.34
CA GLU A 44 6.38 -19.82 25.02
C GLU A 44 6.22 -20.01 26.54
N THR A 45 5.29 -19.28 27.16
CA THR A 45 5.03 -19.34 28.61
C THR A 45 4.25 -20.58 29.02
N THR A 46 3.44 -21.14 28.12
CA THR A 46 2.64 -22.34 28.35
C THR A 46 3.26 -23.61 27.78
N ARG A 47 4.49 -23.53 27.28
CA ARG A 47 5.23 -24.67 26.72
C ARG A 47 5.34 -25.80 27.73
N SER A 48 5.29 -27.02 27.21
CA SER A 48 5.53 -28.21 28.02
C SER A 48 7.00 -28.26 28.47
N MET A 49 7.23 -28.67 29.72
CA MET A 49 8.57 -28.91 30.27
C MET A 49 8.70 -30.38 30.63
N ALA A 50 9.90 -30.97 30.47
CA ALA A 50 10.16 -32.31 30.97
C ALA A 50 10.68 -32.24 32.41
N THR A 51 10.07 -33.02 33.29
CA THR A 51 10.55 -33.26 34.65
C THR A 51 11.06 -34.70 34.76
N TRP A 52 12.14 -34.90 35.51
CA TRP A 52 12.72 -36.24 35.74
C TRP A 52 12.20 -36.79 37.05
N VAL A 53 11.65 -38.01 37.00
CA VAL A 53 11.13 -38.72 38.16
C VAL A 53 11.96 -39.99 38.37
N GLN A 54 12.33 -40.22 39.62
CA GLN A 54 13.06 -41.40 40.03
C GLN A 54 12.08 -42.56 40.26
N LEU A 55 12.18 -43.61 39.45
CA LEU A 55 11.38 -44.82 39.55
C LEU A 55 12.23 -45.95 40.11
N ARG A 56 11.81 -46.52 41.23
CA ARG A 56 12.50 -47.64 41.88
C ARG A 56 11.78 -48.94 41.52
N ILE A 57 12.38 -49.74 40.64
CA ILE A 57 11.82 -51.04 40.22
C ILE A 57 12.81 -52.12 40.64
N GLY A 58 12.39 -53.03 41.53
CA GLY A 58 13.22 -54.19 41.92
C GLY A 58 14.57 -53.85 42.56
N GLY A 59 14.71 -52.68 43.19
CA GLY A 59 15.97 -52.22 43.80
C GLY A 59 16.87 -51.39 42.88
N GLU A 60 16.62 -51.41 41.56
CA GLU A 60 17.29 -50.56 40.57
C GLU A 60 16.63 -49.17 40.54
N VAL A 61 17.44 -48.11 40.50
CA VAL A 61 16.98 -46.73 40.35
C VAL A 61 17.02 -46.36 38.88
N ARG A 62 15.86 -46.11 38.26
CA ARG A 62 15.76 -45.57 36.90
C ARG A 62 15.22 -44.16 36.92
N TYR A 63 15.75 -43.30 36.06
CA TYR A 63 15.24 -41.96 35.85
C TYR A 63 14.39 -41.96 34.57
N GLU A 64 13.09 -41.73 34.72
CA GLU A 64 12.19 -41.56 33.59
C GLU A 64 11.68 -40.12 33.56
N CYS A 65 11.44 -39.60 32.36
CA CYS A 65 10.96 -38.24 32.18
C CYS A 65 9.43 -38.22 31.95
N ILE A 66 8.77 -37.20 32.49
CA ILE A 66 7.34 -36.95 32.35
C ILE A 66 7.16 -35.50 31.87
N TYR A 67 6.17 -35.25 31.02
CA TYR A 67 5.83 -33.89 30.61
C TYR A 67 4.95 -33.20 31.65
N SER A 68 5.20 -31.91 31.89
CA SER A 68 4.46 -31.12 32.88
C SER A 68 3.03 -30.78 32.46
N GLY A 69 2.72 -30.83 31.16
CA GLY A 69 1.44 -30.39 30.64
C GLY A 69 1.02 -31.04 29.32
N SER A 70 -0.24 -30.86 28.97
CA SER A 70 -0.89 -31.49 27.81
C SER A 70 -0.56 -30.90 26.44
N GLY A 71 0.28 -29.85 26.38
CA GLY A 71 0.65 -29.15 25.13
C GLY A 71 -0.50 -28.45 24.39
N LYS A 72 -1.76 -28.56 24.85
CA LYS A 72 -2.94 -28.04 24.14
C LYS A 72 -2.90 -26.53 23.91
N ILE A 73 -2.64 -25.77 24.97
CA ILE A 73 -2.60 -24.30 24.90
C ILE A 73 -1.51 -23.82 23.94
N PRO A 74 -0.23 -24.21 24.11
CA PRO A 74 0.82 -23.76 23.20
C PRO A 74 0.58 -24.24 21.77
N LEU A 75 -0.03 -25.41 21.58
CA LEU A 75 -0.40 -25.90 20.26
C LEU A 75 -1.46 -25.00 19.58
N PHE A 76 -2.59 -24.70 20.26
CA PHE A 76 -3.59 -23.80 19.67
C PHE A 76 -3.05 -22.40 19.41
N CYS A 77 -2.22 -21.89 20.31
CA CYS A 77 -1.55 -20.59 20.12
C CYS A 77 -0.59 -20.62 18.93
N ALA A 78 0.24 -21.65 18.79
CA ALA A 78 1.16 -21.79 17.66
C ALA A 78 0.43 -21.94 16.31
N VAL A 79 -0.66 -22.73 16.28
CA VAL A 79 -1.52 -22.85 15.10
C VAL A 79 -2.14 -21.50 14.72
N GLY A 80 -2.68 -20.78 15.70
CA GLY A 80 -3.25 -19.45 15.47
C GLY A 80 -2.20 -18.45 14.97
N ALA A 81 -1.00 -18.46 15.56
CA ALA A 81 0.11 -17.59 15.17
C ALA A 81 0.57 -17.85 13.73
N PHE A 82 0.71 -19.12 13.36
CA PHE A 82 1.08 -19.59 12.02
C PHE A 82 0.08 -19.12 10.97
N PHE A 83 -1.20 -19.43 11.15
CA PHE A 83 -2.22 -19.02 10.18
C PHE A 83 -2.39 -17.50 10.12
N SER A 84 -2.34 -16.81 11.26
CA SER A 84 -2.42 -15.34 11.29
C SER A 84 -1.28 -14.70 10.50
N LEU A 85 -0.05 -15.20 10.65
CA LEU A 85 1.11 -14.69 9.92
C LEU A 85 1.04 -15.02 8.44
N ALA A 86 0.67 -16.26 8.08
CA ALA A 86 0.52 -16.69 6.69
C ALA A 86 -0.55 -15.89 5.94
N ILE A 87 -1.72 -15.65 6.57
CA ILE A 87 -2.78 -14.83 5.98
C ILE A 87 -2.30 -13.39 5.77
N ALA A 88 -1.66 -12.79 6.78
CA ALA A 88 -1.12 -11.43 6.66
C ALA A 88 -0.12 -11.31 5.51
N MET A 89 0.82 -12.27 5.44
CA MET A 89 1.85 -12.32 4.40
C MET A 89 1.25 -12.42 2.99
N VAL A 90 0.32 -13.35 2.78
CA VAL A 90 -0.33 -13.58 1.47
C VAL A 90 -1.16 -12.37 1.06
N MET A 91 -1.95 -11.80 1.98
CA MET A 91 -2.81 -10.64 1.67
C MET A 91 -1.99 -9.42 1.26
N GLU A 92 -0.92 -9.11 1.99
CA GLU A 92 -0.06 -7.96 1.72
C GLU A 92 0.71 -8.12 0.41
N HIS A 93 1.32 -9.28 0.18
CA HIS A 93 2.09 -9.52 -1.04
C HIS A 93 1.20 -9.69 -2.28
N ALA A 94 0.02 -10.30 -2.15
CA ALA A 94 -0.95 -10.37 -3.25
C ALA A 94 -1.45 -8.98 -3.63
N PHE A 95 -1.72 -8.11 -2.66
CA PHE A 95 -2.09 -6.72 -2.92
C PHE A 95 -0.99 -5.97 -3.67
N LEU A 96 0.26 -6.07 -3.20
CA LEU A 96 1.41 -5.46 -3.86
C LEU A 96 1.57 -5.97 -5.31
N LEU A 97 1.48 -7.28 -5.54
CA LEU A 97 1.54 -7.86 -6.89
C LEU A 97 0.43 -7.36 -7.81
N VAL A 98 -0.81 -7.30 -7.32
CA VAL A 98 -1.94 -6.78 -8.09
C VAL A 98 -1.74 -5.30 -8.41
N ALA A 99 -1.23 -4.52 -7.46
CA ALA A 99 -1.04 -3.10 -7.66
C ALA A 99 0.14 -2.78 -8.61
N ILE A 100 1.19 -3.60 -8.61
CA ILE A 100 2.27 -3.52 -9.59
C ILE A 100 1.76 -3.90 -10.99
N ASN A 101 0.99 -4.99 -11.11
CA ASN A 101 0.48 -5.48 -12.40
C ASN A 101 -0.56 -4.56 -13.04
N LYS A 102 -1.32 -3.81 -12.24
CA LYS A 102 -2.32 -2.87 -12.75
C LYS A 102 -1.72 -1.51 -13.16
N ALA A 103 -0.47 -1.20 -12.77
CA ALA A 103 0.15 0.07 -13.11
C ALA A 103 0.41 0.06 -14.62
N THR A 104 -0.18 1.00 -15.36
CA THR A 104 0.03 1.14 -16.81
C THR A 104 0.69 2.49 -17.09
N PRO A 105 1.86 2.55 -17.75
CA PRO A 105 2.69 1.42 -18.17
C PRO A 105 3.20 0.63 -16.95
N PRO A 106 3.58 -0.66 -17.10
CA PRO A 106 4.06 -1.47 -16.00
C PRO A 106 5.14 -0.68 -15.26
N ALA A 107 5.01 -0.50 -13.95
CA ALA A 107 5.99 0.27 -13.17
C ALA A 107 7.44 -0.22 -13.41
N LEU A 108 7.59 -1.50 -13.77
CA LEU A 108 8.83 -2.16 -14.18
C LEU A 108 9.39 -1.66 -15.54
N LEU A 109 8.53 -1.28 -16.48
CA LEU A 109 8.89 -0.65 -17.76
C LEU A 109 9.17 0.85 -17.60
N ALA A 110 8.43 1.55 -16.74
CA ALA A 110 8.73 2.95 -16.40
C ALA A 110 10.08 3.08 -15.66
N TRP A 111 10.38 2.19 -14.70
CA TRP A 111 11.66 2.20 -13.97
C TRP A 111 12.89 1.87 -14.80
N ASN A 112 12.75 1.06 -15.85
CA ASN A 112 13.87 0.71 -16.72
C ASN A 112 14.14 1.76 -17.81
N GLN A 113 13.23 2.71 -18.04
CA GLN A 113 13.38 3.69 -19.12
C GLN A 113 14.28 4.87 -18.72
N ASP A 114 14.39 5.19 -17.42
CA ASP A 114 15.22 6.29 -16.91
C ASP A 114 16.37 5.77 -16.03
N ASP A 115 17.53 5.64 -16.68
CA ASP A 115 18.81 5.14 -16.16
C ASP A 115 19.50 6.16 -15.22
N SER A 116 18.73 6.84 -14.37
CA SER A 116 19.19 7.88 -13.45
C SER A 116 19.59 7.30 -12.07
N PRO A 117 20.59 7.88 -11.37
CA PRO A 117 21.10 7.36 -10.10
C PRO A 117 20.07 7.14 -8.96
N PRO A 118 18.96 7.90 -8.82
CA PRO A 118 17.97 7.64 -7.77
C PRO A 118 17.11 6.38 -8.00
N SER A 119 16.87 5.95 -9.26
CA SER A 119 15.99 4.81 -9.55
C SER A 119 16.65 3.47 -9.19
N LYS A 120 17.95 3.30 -9.47
CA LYS A 120 18.73 2.09 -9.10
C LYS A 120 18.78 1.86 -7.59
N ALA A 121 18.91 2.92 -6.79
CA ALA A 121 18.93 2.82 -5.34
C ALA A 121 17.55 2.40 -4.77
N LEU A 122 16.46 2.87 -5.37
CA LEU A 122 15.09 2.50 -4.96
C LEU A 122 14.78 1.03 -5.27
N THR A 123 15.13 0.55 -6.47
CA THR A 123 14.94 -0.86 -6.87
C THR A 123 15.73 -1.80 -5.98
N TRP A 124 16.99 -1.46 -5.70
CA TRP A 124 17.83 -2.24 -4.78
C TRP A 124 17.24 -2.30 -3.37
N ARG A 125 16.75 -1.16 -2.87
CA ARG A 125 16.11 -1.08 -1.55
C ARG A 125 14.83 -1.91 -1.47
N ALA A 126 13.98 -1.85 -2.49
CA ALA A 126 12.77 -2.68 -2.57
C ALA A 126 13.12 -4.18 -2.67
N GLY A 127 14.10 -4.55 -3.50
CA GLY A 127 14.58 -5.92 -3.60
C GLY A 127 15.13 -6.45 -2.27
N PHE A 128 15.92 -5.65 -1.56
CA PHE A 128 16.46 -6.00 -0.25
C PHE A 128 15.34 -6.27 0.76
N PHE A 129 14.37 -5.37 0.89
CA PHE A 129 13.26 -5.57 1.81
C PHE A 129 12.44 -6.82 1.42
N PHE A 130 12.18 -7.03 0.13
CA PHE A 130 11.41 -8.19 -0.34
C PHE A 130 12.10 -9.50 0.08
N VAL A 131 13.36 -9.67 -0.29
CA VAL A 131 14.12 -10.89 0.04
C VAL A 131 14.22 -11.09 1.54
N THR A 132 14.51 -10.03 2.30
CA THR A 132 14.63 -10.10 3.76
C THR A 132 13.30 -10.50 4.42
N THR A 133 12.18 -9.95 3.95
CA THR A 133 10.83 -10.31 4.41
C THR A 133 10.57 -11.80 4.23
N TRP A 134 10.84 -12.36 3.05
CA TRP A 134 10.64 -13.79 2.78
C TRP A 134 11.54 -14.69 3.64
N ILE A 135 12.79 -14.29 3.86
CA ILE A 135 13.71 -15.03 4.73
C ILE A 135 13.20 -15.02 6.17
N CYS A 136 12.85 -13.84 6.70
CA CYS A 136 12.31 -13.72 8.06
C CYS A 136 11.01 -14.53 8.21
N PHE A 137 10.12 -14.48 7.22
CA PHE A 137 8.88 -15.24 7.22
C PHE A 137 9.16 -16.73 7.27
N ALA A 138 10.00 -17.24 6.36
CA ALA A 138 10.32 -18.66 6.29
C ALA A 138 10.97 -19.17 7.58
N VAL A 139 11.91 -18.41 8.16
CA VAL A 139 12.54 -18.77 9.44
C VAL A 139 11.51 -18.81 10.56
N GLY A 140 10.64 -17.79 10.67
CA GLY A 140 9.58 -17.75 11.68
C GLY A 140 8.62 -18.94 11.58
N GLU A 141 8.16 -19.23 10.37
CA GLU A 141 7.23 -20.33 10.09
C GLU A 141 7.84 -21.71 10.36
N VAL A 142 9.11 -21.92 9.98
CA VAL A 142 9.82 -23.18 10.28
C VAL A 142 9.95 -23.38 11.79
N LEU A 143 10.29 -22.32 12.54
CA LEU A 143 10.32 -22.38 14.00
C LEU A 143 8.93 -22.71 14.57
N LEU A 144 7.86 -22.08 14.09
CA LEU A 144 6.49 -22.42 14.49
C LEU A 144 6.12 -23.87 14.17
N MET A 145 6.50 -24.39 13.01
CA MET A 145 6.27 -25.79 12.63
C MET A 145 7.02 -26.77 13.52
N ILE A 146 8.27 -26.47 13.90
CA ILE A 146 9.02 -27.28 14.86
C ILE A 146 8.31 -27.29 16.21
N GLY A 147 7.93 -26.11 16.72
CA GLY A 147 7.21 -25.99 17.99
C GLY A 147 5.87 -26.74 17.97
N LEU A 148 5.10 -26.59 16.89
CA LEU A 148 3.85 -27.28 16.67
C LEU A 148 4.03 -28.81 16.64
N GLY A 149 5.04 -29.28 15.91
CA GLY A 149 5.34 -30.70 15.78
C GLY A 149 5.65 -31.34 17.14
N VAL A 150 6.50 -30.70 17.94
CA VAL A 150 6.86 -31.21 19.28
C VAL A 150 5.65 -31.15 20.22
N GLU A 151 4.95 -30.02 20.31
CA GLU A 151 3.81 -29.88 21.23
C GLU A 151 2.60 -30.77 20.85
N SER A 152 2.44 -31.10 19.57
CA SER A 152 1.41 -32.06 19.13
C SER A 152 1.64 -33.47 19.70
N GLY A 153 2.90 -33.85 19.93
CA GLY A 153 3.27 -35.11 20.56
C GLY A 153 2.80 -35.23 22.01
N HIS A 154 2.48 -34.10 22.66
CA HIS A 154 2.09 -34.05 24.07
C HIS A 154 0.56 -34.14 24.27
N LEU A 155 -0.24 -34.21 23.20
CA LEU A 155 -1.70 -34.23 23.32
C LEU A 155 -2.24 -35.48 24.02
N LYS A 156 -1.57 -36.63 23.88
CA LYS A 156 -2.03 -37.92 24.40
C LYS A 156 -0.94 -38.61 25.22
N LYS A 157 -1.31 -39.08 26.42
CA LYS A 157 -0.40 -39.81 27.34
C LYS A 157 0.84 -39.00 27.75
N TRP A 158 0.72 -37.68 27.90
CA TRP A 158 1.82 -36.80 28.33
C TRP A 158 2.30 -37.11 29.76
N ALA A 159 1.41 -37.56 30.64
CA ALA A 159 1.73 -37.97 32.01
C ALA A 159 2.37 -39.38 32.10
N ARG A 160 2.51 -40.12 30.98
CA ARG A 160 3.18 -41.43 31.02
C ARG A 160 4.69 -41.23 31.01
N PRO A 161 5.42 -41.86 31.94
CA PRO A 161 6.86 -41.73 31.99
C PRO A 161 7.52 -42.42 30.79
N ARG A 162 8.65 -41.84 30.34
CA ARG A 162 9.39 -42.28 29.15
C ARG A 162 10.89 -42.25 29.43
N PRO A 163 11.69 -43.10 28.75
CA PRO A 163 13.14 -43.08 28.88
C PRO A 163 13.78 -41.83 28.24
N THR A 164 13.13 -41.25 27.23
CA THR A 164 13.60 -40.07 26.51
C THR A 164 12.44 -39.09 26.26
N CYS A 165 12.63 -37.82 26.60
CA CYS A 165 11.66 -36.75 26.33
C CYS A 165 12.29 -35.75 25.38
N LEU A 166 11.57 -35.46 24.30
CA LEU A 166 11.90 -34.37 23.39
C LEU A 166 11.21 -33.11 23.91
N VAL A 167 11.98 -32.05 24.15
CA VAL A 167 11.45 -30.76 24.62
C VAL A 167 11.97 -29.66 23.71
N VAL A 168 11.10 -28.70 23.41
CA VAL A 168 11.46 -27.49 22.69
C VAL A 168 12.40 -26.63 23.54
N ARG A 169 13.49 -26.15 22.94
CA ARG A 169 14.41 -25.23 23.62
C ARG A 169 13.70 -23.93 23.97
N GLN A 170 13.98 -23.40 25.16
CA GLN A 170 13.46 -22.11 25.59
C GLN A 170 13.77 -21.01 24.55
N GLY A 171 12.76 -20.21 24.25
CA GLY A 171 12.83 -19.10 23.33
C GLY A 171 12.53 -19.46 21.87
N LEU A 172 12.17 -20.71 21.56
CA LEU A 172 11.82 -21.09 20.18
C LEU A 172 10.56 -20.38 19.69
N PHE A 173 9.47 -20.36 20.49
CA PHE A 173 8.26 -19.65 20.10
C PHE A 173 8.47 -18.14 20.13
N LEU A 174 9.24 -17.63 21.11
CA LEU A 174 9.62 -16.22 21.15
C LEU A 174 10.38 -15.80 19.89
N ALA A 175 11.41 -16.56 19.49
CA ALA A 175 12.19 -16.29 18.29
C ALA A 175 11.31 -16.30 17.04
N ALA A 176 10.41 -17.29 16.93
CA ALA A 176 9.46 -17.38 15.84
C ALA A 176 8.55 -16.14 15.77
N GLY A 177 8.03 -15.69 16.91
CA GLY A 177 7.24 -14.47 17.03
C GLY A 177 8.03 -13.22 16.62
N VAL A 178 9.30 -13.09 17.00
CA VAL A 178 10.15 -11.94 16.63
C VAL A 178 10.41 -11.93 15.12
N PHE A 179 10.72 -13.08 14.51
CA PHE A 179 10.88 -13.19 13.07
C PHE A 179 9.57 -12.87 12.32
N GLY A 180 8.43 -13.35 12.83
CA GLY A 180 7.11 -13.00 12.29
C GLY A 180 6.79 -11.51 12.40
N LEU A 181 7.05 -10.89 13.54
CA LEU A 181 6.82 -9.45 13.71
C LEU A 181 7.74 -8.62 12.80
N THR A 182 9.01 -9.02 12.69
CA THR A 182 9.98 -8.40 11.79
C THR A 182 9.55 -8.51 10.33
N THR A 183 8.99 -9.66 9.93
CA THR A 183 8.41 -9.86 8.60
C THR A 183 7.36 -8.80 8.28
N VAL A 184 6.41 -8.58 9.20
CA VAL A 184 5.33 -7.60 8.99
C VAL A 184 5.86 -6.17 8.94
N PHE A 185 6.87 -5.82 9.75
CA PHE A 185 7.51 -4.51 9.67
C PHE A 185 8.29 -4.28 8.37
N LEU A 186 9.02 -5.30 7.89
CA LEU A 186 9.74 -5.22 6.62
C LEU A 186 8.77 -5.14 5.43
N ALA A 187 7.67 -5.90 5.47
CA ALA A 187 6.58 -5.82 4.51
C ALA A 187 5.96 -4.42 4.50
N SER A 188 5.73 -3.85 5.68
CA SER A 188 5.25 -2.48 5.80
C SER A 188 6.22 -1.47 5.16
N GLY A 189 7.53 -1.67 5.36
CA GLY A 189 8.58 -0.89 4.72
C GLY A 189 8.55 -0.98 3.19
N LEU A 190 8.24 -2.15 2.62
CA LEU A 190 8.02 -2.31 1.18
C LEU A 190 6.84 -1.48 0.69
N TYR A 191 5.73 -1.53 1.41
CA TYR A 191 4.54 -0.76 1.06
C TYR A 191 4.81 0.75 1.08
N PHE A 192 5.47 1.27 2.12
CA PHE A 192 5.85 2.68 2.15
C PHE A 192 6.85 3.05 1.05
N THR A 193 7.79 2.16 0.73
CA THR A 193 8.75 2.38 -0.37
C THR A 193 8.01 2.42 -1.71
N ALA A 194 7.04 1.53 -1.93
CA ALA A 194 6.20 1.51 -3.12
C ALA A 194 5.34 2.78 -3.22
N LEU A 195 4.75 3.25 -2.12
CA LEU A 195 4.02 4.51 -2.07
C LEU A 195 4.90 5.72 -2.40
N GLY A 196 6.10 5.78 -1.81
CA GLY A 196 7.04 6.86 -2.09
C GLY A 196 7.47 6.88 -3.56
N ALA A 197 7.69 5.70 -4.14
CA ALA A 197 7.97 5.58 -5.58
C ALA A 197 6.81 6.09 -6.45
N GLN A 198 5.56 5.76 -6.08
CA GLN A 198 4.39 6.24 -6.81
C GLN A 198 4.18 7.76 -6.69
N GLN A 199 4.44 8.34 -5.52
CA GLN A 199 4.33 9.78 -5.33
C GLN A 199 5.36 10.51 -6.19
N LEU A 200 6.62 10.04 -6.18
CA LEU A 200 7.68 10.61 -7.00
C LEU A 200 7.32 10.56 -8.50
N GLN A 201 6.79 9.42 -8.97
CA GLN A 201 6.39 9.27 -10.38
C GLN A 201 5.24 10.22 -10.75
N ARG A 202 4.23 10.41 -9.88
CA ARG A 202 3.14 11.36 -10.12
C ARG A 202 3.64 12.80 -10.21
N ASP A 203 4.59 13.17 -9.37
CA ASP A 203 5.18 14.51 -9.37
C ASP A 203 5.99 14.74 -10.66
N GLU A 204 6.78 13.75 -11.11
CA GLU A 204 7.51 13.81 -12.39
C GLU A 204 6.56 13.92 -13.59
N GLU A 205 5.47 13.14 -13.62
CA GLU A 205 4.45 13.22 -14.67
C GLU A 205 3.77 14.60 -14.69
N HIS A 206 3.44 15.17 -13.53
CA HIS A 206 2.84 16.50 -13.43
C HIS A 206 3.79 17.59 -13.97
N VAL A 207 5.05 17.57 -13.55
CA VAL A 207 6.07 18.52 -14.03
C VAL A 207 6.29 18.36 -15.54
N ARG A 208 6.37 17.12 -16.05
CA ARG A 208 6.51 16.86 -17.49
C ARG A 208 5.31 17.39 -18.28
N GLN A 209 4.09 17.19 -17.78
CA GLN A 209 2.87 17.71 -18.39
C GLN A 209 2.87 19.25 -18.43
N GLU A 210 3.29 19.91 -17.35
CA GLU A 210 3.41 21.36 -17.25
C GLU A 210 4.46 21.91 -18.23
N VAL A 211 5.62 21.27 -18.31
CA VAL A 211 6.67 21.61 -19.28
C VAL A 211 6.18 21.44 -20.71
N LEU A 212 5.47 20.36 -21.03
CA LEU A 212 4.91 20.16 -22.38
C LEU A 212 3.83 21.20 -22.73
N ASN A 213 2.94 21.53 -21.80
CA ASN A 213 1.92 22.56 -22.00
C ASN A 213 2.52 23.96 -22.19
N THR A 214 3.51 24.33 -21.38
CA THR A 214 4.22 25.62 -21.52
C THR A 214 5.02 25.66 -22.82
N SER A 215 5.72 24.58 -23.17
CA SER A 215 6.44 24.47 -24.45
C SER A 215 5.49 24.59 -25.65
N ALA A 216 4.30 23.99 -25.61
CA ALA A 216 3.30 24.11 -26.67
C ALA A 216 2.77 25.54 -26.82
N LEU A 217 2.65 26.30 -25.72
CA LEU A 217 2.28 27.72 -25.75
C LEU A 217 3.37 28.57 -26.41
N PHE A 218 4.65 28.35 -26.08
CA PHE A 218 5.78 29.10 -26.65
C PHE A 218 6.16 28.68 -28.08
N ALA A 219 5.90 27.43 -28.48
CA ALA A 219 6.13 26.93 -29.82
C ALA A 219 4.97 27.19 -30.80
N SER A 220 3.86 27.73 -30.32
CA SER A 220 2.77 28.16 -31.19
C SER A 220 3.22 29.38 -32.03
N PRO A 221 3.10 29.34 -33.38
CA PRO A 221 3.43 30.51 -34.19
C PRO A 221 2.61 31.70 -33.70
N PRO A 222 3.15 32.94 -33.70
CA PRO A 222 2.37 34.10 -33.32
C PRO A 222 1.07 34.06 -34.12
N ARG A 223 -0.06 33.92 -33.40
CA ARG A 223 -1.37 34.00 -34.02
C ARG A 223 -1.48 35.43 -34.51
N SER A 224 -1.18 35.64 -35.79
CA SER A 224 -1.31 36.92 -36.46
C SER A 224 -2.63 37.57 -36.02
N PRO A 225 -2.63 38.85 -35.61
CA PRO A 225 -3.84 39.51 -35.18
C PRO A 225 -4.83 39.48 -36.34
N ARG A 226 -5.77 38.55 -36.27
CA ARG A 226 -6.81 38.37 -37.28
C ARG A 226 -7.80 39.51 -37.11
N ASN A 227 -7.53 40.64 -37.74
CA ASN A 227 -8.46 41.64 -38.27
C ASN A 227 -9.79 41.84 -37.50
N GLN A 228 -9.79 41.93 -36.17
CA GLN A 228 -10.97 42.41 -35.43
C GLN A 228 -11.15 43.92 -35.58
N VAL A 229 -10.11 44.65 -36.01
CA VAL A 229 -10.18 46.11 -36.25
C VAL A 229 -10.89 46.45 -37.57
N VAL A 230 -10.91 45.57 -38.57
CA VAL A 230 -11.54 45.84 -39.88
C VAL A 230 -13.05 45.56 -39.88
N LEU A 231 -13.55 44.73 -38.96
CA LEU A 231 -14.99 44.47 -38.83
C LEU A 231 -15.73 45.58 -38.09
N ASN A 232 -15.13 46.19 -37.05
CA ASN A 232 -15.77 47.30 -36.32
C ASN A 232 -15.75 48.63 -37.09
N LEU A 233 -14.79 48.87 -37.97
CA LEU A 233 -14.81 50.07 -38.82
C LEU A 233 -15.84 49.95 -39.95
N ARG A 234 -16.14 48.73 -40.42
CA ARG A 234 -17.13 48.50 -41.47
C ARG A 234 -18.57 48.62 -40.97
N GLU A 235 -18.84 48.29 -39.71
CA GLU A 235 -20.16 48.53 -39.10
C GLU A 235 -20.39 50.01 -38.80
N HIS A 236 -19.36 50.75 -38.37
CA HIS A 236 -19.50 52.19 -38.11
C HIS A 236 -19.73 53.03 -39.37
N ILE A 237 -19.13 52.67 -40.51
CA ILE A 237 -19.31 53.40 -41.78
C ILE A 237 -20.68 53.13 -42.42
N SER A 238 -21.29 51.96 -42.17
CA SER A 238 -22.63 51.66 -42.69
C SER A 238 -23.77 52.26 -41.85
N GLN A 239 -23.54 52.61 -40.57
CA GLN A 239 -24.59 53.23 -39.75
C GLN A 239 -24.72 54.74 -39.92
N GLU A 240 -23.63 55.45 -40.26
CA GLU A 240 -23.68 56.92 -40.40
C GLU A 240 -24.34 57.39 -41.71
N GLN A 241 -24.53 56.51 -42.70
CA GLN A 241 -25.05 56.90 -44.01
C GLN A 241 -26.58 56.70 -44.17
N GLN A 242 -27.30 56.23 -43.14
CA GLN A 242 -28.73 55.89 -43.24
C GLN A 242 -29.70 56.63 -42.29
N HIS A 243 -29.24 57.63 -41.53
CA HIS A 243 -30.11 58.56 -40.76
C HIS A 243 -29.45 59.94 -40.81
N GLN A 244 -29.98 61.02 -41.38
CA GLN A 244 -31.33 61.62 -41.41
C GLN A 244 -31.24 62.85 -42.38
N PRO A 245 -32.27 63.69 -42.69
CA PRO A 245 -33.65 63.71 -42.16
C PRO A 245 -34.79 64.04 -43.16
N GLN A 246 -36.04 63.71 -42.82
CA GLN A 246 -37.20 64.55 -43.17
C GLN A 246 -38.38 64.40 -42.19
N ARG A 247 -38.36 65.30 -41.20
CA ARG A 247 -39.41 66.16 -40.60
C ARG A 247 -40.92 65.76 -40.62
N ALA A 248 -41.55 66.12 -39.49
CA ALA A 248 -42.98 66.32 -39.15
C ALA A 248 -43.67 65.08 -38.52
N ASP A 249 -44.45 65.15 -37.44
CA ASP A 249 -44.91 66.23 -36.57
C ASP A 249 -45.52 65.60 -35.29
N HIS A 250 -45.60 66.42 -34.24
CA HIS A 250 -46.57 66.37 -33.12
C HIS A 250 -46.47 65.39 -31.91
N ASN A 251 -46.34 66.08 -30.75
CA ASN A 251 -46.98 65.90 -29.44
C ASN A 251 -46.42 64.82 -28.50
N LEU A 252 -45.63 65.20 -27.47
CA LEU A 252 -45.99 65.89 -26.22
C LEU A 252 -46.53 64.91 -25.16
N VAL A 253 -45.67 64.46 -24.24
CA VAL A 253 -45.95 64.46 -22.78
C VAL A 253 -44.62 64.63 -22.04
N LEU A 254 -44.64 65.55 -21.09
CA LEU A 254 -43.57 66.06 -20.25
C LEU A 254 -43.79 65.54 -18.83
N VAL A 255 -42.84 64.82 -18.23
CA VAL A 255 -42.73 64.63 -16.76
C VAL A 255 -41.25 64.43 -16.34
N ILE A 256 -40.58 65.55 -16.01
CA ILE A 256 -39.84 65.88 -14.75
C ILE A 256 -39.67 64.69 -13.76
N ASN A 257 -38.62 64.40 -13.00
CA ASN A 257 -37.28 64.92 -12.66
C ASN A 257 -36.77 64.00 -11.50
N THR A 258 -35.52 64.17 -11.06
CA THR A 258 -34.90 63.79 -9.78
C THR A 258 -34.51 62.31 -9.60
N SER A 259 -33.23 61.92 -9.57
CA SER A 259 -32.09 62.24 -8.70
C SER A 259 -31.93 61.31 -7.48
N LYS A 260 -30.65 60.99 -7.22
CA LYS A 260 -30.00 60.39 -6.04
C LYS A 260 -29.93 58.85 -5.96
N LEU A 261 -28.72 58.25 -5.88
CA LEU A 261 -27.66 58.23 -4.83
C LEU A 261 -27.94 57.20 -3.72
N GLN A 262 -27.22 56.08 -3.76
CA GLN A 262 -26.81 55.20 -2.66
C GLN A 262 -25.96 54.08 -3.29
N SER A 263 -24.83 53.60 -2.79
CA SER A 263 -23.97 53.91 -1.65
C SER A 263 -22.81 52.91 -1.71
N ALA A 264 -21.56 53.38 -1.64
CA ALA A 264 -20.41 52.73 -1.02
C ALA A 264 -19.34 53.80 -0.80
#